data_AF-A0A4V1LPX1-F1
#
_entry.id   AF-A0A4V1LPX1-F1
#
_cell.length_a   1.000
_cell.length_b   1.000
_cell.length_c   1.000
_cell.angle_alpha   90.00
_cell.angle_beta   90.00
_cell.angle_gamma   90.00
#
_symmetry.space_group_name_H-M   'P 1'
#
loop_
_entity.id
_entity.type
_entity.pdbx_description
1 polymer ?
#
loop_
_entity_poly.entity_id
_entity_poly.type
_entity_poly.pdbx_seq_one_letter_code
_entity_poly.pdbx_strand_id
1 'polypeptide(L)' 'MSFIPVSTQLLNAIKSNNVNEVEELILNSDSRKELIIEHISYHGKDFLVNLLPQFKSKGLVTNIKTLLNIEE' A
#
# COMPACT_ATOMS: atom_id res chain seq x y z
N MET A 1 24.41 8.75 -1.43
CA MET A 1 22.94 8.70 -1.67
C MET A 1 22.27 8.34 -0.36
N SER A 2 21.29 9.11 0.11
CA SER A 2 20.50 8.70 1.28
C SER A 2 19.53 7.61 0.84
N PHE A 3 19.66 6.42 1.40
CA PHE A 3 18.70 5.35 1.18
C PHE A 3 17.45 5.68 2.00
N ILE A 4 16.30 5.84 1.33
CA ILE A 4 15.01 6.01 2.00
C ILE A 4 14.34 4.63 2.05
N PRO A 5 14.00 4.10 3.24
CA PRO A 5 13.30 2.84 3.35
C PRO A 5 11.98 2.84 2.57
N VAL A 6 11.64 1.71 1.93
CA VAL A 6 10.40 1.58 1.14
C VAL A 6 9.15 1.88 1.97
N SER A 7 9.14 1.53 3.27
CA SER A 7 8.05 1.88 4.19
C SER A 7 7.86 3.39 4.36
N THR A 8 8.96 4.15 4.38
CA THR A 8 8.93 5.61 4.42
C THR A 8 8.46 6.19 3.08
N GLN A 9 8.90 5.63 1.96
CA GLN A 9 8.43 6.04 0.63
C GLN A 9 6.93 5.80 0.48
N LEU A 10 6.45 4.62 0.89
CA LEU A 10 5.03 4.26 0.87
C LEU A 10 4.19 5.24 1.72
N LEU A 11 4.64 5.54 2.94
CA LEU A 11 3.96 6.50 3.80
C LEU A 11 3.86 7.89 3.15
N ASN A 12 4.94 8.36 2.54
CA ASN A 12 4.95 9.66 1.87
C ASN A 12 4.03 9.68 0.65
N ALA A 13 4.03 8.61 -0.15
CA ALA A 13 3.14 8.47 -1.31
C ALA A 13 1.66 8.46 -0.89
N ILE A 14 1.32 7.73 0.19
CA ILE A 14 -0.03 7.68 0.75
C ILE A 14 -0.45 9.06 1.27
N LYS A 15 0.40 9.75 2.04
CA LYS A 15 0.12 11.11 2.55
C LYS A 15 -0.05 12.14 1.43
N SER A 16 0.66 11.96 0.32
CA SER A 16 0.56 12.82 -0.85
C SER A 16 -0.59 12.43 -1.79
N ASN A 17 -1.39 11.41 -1.41
CA ASN A 17 -2.48 10.85 -2.20
C ASN A 17 -2.04 10.42 -3.62
N ASN A 18 -0.77 10.03 -3.78
CA ASN A 18 -0.20 9.65 -5.06
C ASN A 18 -0.47 8.17 -5.36
N VAL A 19 -1.68 7.88 -5.84
CA VAL A 19 -2.17 6.51 -6.06
C VAL A 19 -1.22 5.65 -6.90
N ASN A 20 -0.68 6.20 -8.00
CA ASN A 20 0.18 5.44 -8.90
C ASN A 20 1.47 5.00 -8.19
N GLU A 21 2.07 5.89 -7.40
CA GLU A 21 3.30 5.60 -6.66
C GLU A 21 3.05 4.60 -5.52
N VAL A 22 1.93 4.72 -4.81
CA VAL A 22 1.53 3.72 -3.80
C VAL A 22 1.38 2.34 -4.43
N GLU A 23 0.66 2.25 -5.55
CA GLU A 23 0.45 1.01 -6.28
C GLU A 23 1.78 0.40 -6.78
N GLU A 24 2.65 1.23 -7.36
CA GLU A 24 3.96 0.81 -7.86
C GLU A 24 4.88 0.29 -6.73
N LEU A 25 4.95 1.01 -5.61
CA LEU A 25 5.77 0.62 -4.46
C LEU A 25 5.33 -0.73 -3.87
N ILE A 26 4.02 -0.99 -3.80
CA ILE A 26 3.50 -2.27 -3.32
C ILE A 26 3.74 -3.38 -4.34
N LEU A 27 3.57 -3.11 -5.64
CA LEU A 27 3.78 -4.10 -6.70
C LEU A 27 5.23 -4.56 -6.82
N ASN A 28 6.16 -3.62 -6.68
CA ASN A 28 7.59 -3.86 -6.83
C ASN A 28 8.27 -4.30 -5.53
N SER A 29 7.54 -4.38 -4.41
CA SER A 29 8.08 -4.88 -3.15
C SER A 29 8.04 -6.41 -3.10
N ASP A 30 9.21 -7.02 -2.90
CA ASP A 30 9.34 -8.45 -2.61
C ASP A 30 8.66 -8.81 -1.28
N SER A 31 8.67 -7.89 -0.32
CA SER A 31 8.04 -7.99 1.00
C SER A 31 6.75 -7.18 1.09
N ARG A 32 5.94 -7.16 0.01
CA ARG A 32 4.72 -6.34 -0.06
C ARG A 32 3.75 -6.61 1.10
N LYS A 33 3.68 -7.85 1.56
CA LYS A 33 2.79 -8.27 2.65
C LYS A 33 3.22 -7.62 3.96
N GLU A 34 4.49 -7.73 4.30
CA GLU A 34 5.09 -7.11 5.48
C GLU A 34 4.95 -5.60 5.41
N LEU A 35 5.20 -5.00 4.24
CA LEU A 35 5.07 -3.56 4.01
C LEU A 35 3.64 -3.04 4.27
N ILE A 36 2.62 -3.76 3.78
CA ILE A 36 1.21 -3.42 4.04
C ILE A 36 0.87 -3.60 5.51
N ILE A 37 1.27 -4.71 6.14
CA ILE A 37 1.00 -4.98 7.56
C ILE A 37 1.67 -3.92 8.43
N GLU A 38 2.90 -3.54 8.14
CA GLU A 38 3.65 -2.50 8.84
C GLU A 38 2.90 -1.17 8.73
N HIS A 39 2.55 -0.74 7.52
CA HIS A 39 1.81 0.50 7.31
C HIS A 39 0.51 0.53 8.14
N ILE A 40 -0.26 -0.55 8.10
CA ILE A 40 -1.56 -0.62 8.78
C ILE A 40 -1.39 -0.64 10.30
N SER A 41 -0.36 -1.31 10.80
CA SER A 41 -0.07 -1.36 12.23
C SER A 41 0.28 0.03 12.80
N TYR A 42 0.95 0.88 12.00
CA TYR A 42 1.37 2.21 12.45
C TYR A 42 0.40 3.34 12.09
N HIS A 43 -0.35 3.21 11.00
CA HIS A 43 -1.15 4.31 10.41
C HIS A 43 -2.62 3.97 10.21
N GLY A 44 -3.02 2.73 10.49
CA GLY A 44 -4.36 2.22 10.22
C GLY A 44 -4.55 1.84 8.75
N LYS A 45 -5.68 1.20 8.47
CA LYS A 45 -6.02 0.69 7.13
C LYS A 45 -6.73 1.71 6.24
N ASP A 46 -7.35 2.73 6.81
CA ASP A 46 -8.31 3.59 6.11
C ASP A 46 -7.69 4.32 4.92
N PHE A 47 -6.45 4.81 5.07
CA PHE A 47 -5.74 5.48 3.97
C PHE A 47 -5.52 4.55 2.79
N LEU A 48 -5.01 3.34 3.03
CA LEU A 48 -4.78 2.37 1.97
C LEU A 48 -6.10 1.93 1.35
N VAL A 49 -7.12 1.65 2.16
CA VAL A 49 -8.47 1.23 1.71
C VAL A 49 -9.12 2.30 0.82
N ASN A 50 -9.00 3.58 1.16
CA ASN A 50 -9.53 4.69 0.35
C ASN A 50 -8.84 4.83 -1.01
N LEU A 51 -7.60 4.34 -1.12
CA LEU A 51 -6.84 4.33 -2.37
C LEU A 51 -7.12 3.10 -3.25
N LEU A 52 -7.52 1.97 -2.66
CA LEU A 52 -7.75 0.71 -3.39
C LEU A 52 -8.69 0.84 -4.61
N PRO A 53 -9.82 1.58 -4.56
CA PRO A 53 -10.70 1.72 -5.72
C PRO A 53 -10.02 2.38 -6.92
N GLN A 54 -8.98 3.19 -6.67
CA GLN A 54 -8.26 3.97 -7.67
C GLN A 54 -7.10 3.18 -8.29
N PHE A 55 -6.74 2.02 -7.74
CA PHE A 55 -5.68 1.17 -8.27
C PHE A 55 -6.08 0.57 -9.63
N LYS A 56 -5.10 0.52 -10.53
CA LYS A 56 -5.26 -0.03 -11.88
C LYS A 56 -5.25 -1.56 -11.86
N SER A 57 -4.37 -2.15 -11.05
CA SER A 57 -4.19 -3.59 -10.89
C SER A 57 -5.29 -4.18 -10.02
N LYS A 58 -6.30 -4.78 -10.65
CA LYS A 58 -7.39 -5.45 -9.95
C LYS A 58 -6.91 -6.66 -9.15
N GLY A 59 -5.90 -7.39 -9.63
CA GLY A 59 -5.28 -8.49 -8.90
C GLY A 59 -4.61 -8.03 -7.60
N LEU A 60 -3.96 -6.85 -7.62
CA LEU A 60 -3.39 -6.26 -6.40
C LEU A 60 -4.49 -5.87 -5.41
N VAL A 61 -5.55 -5.22 -5.88
CA VAL A 61 -6.69 -4.84 -5.04
C VAL A 61 -7.27 -6.05 -4.34
N THR A 62 -7.52 -7.15 -5.07
CA THR A 62 -8.01 -8.41 -4.48
C THR A 62 -7.03 -8.94 -3.43
N ASN A 63 -5.74 -8.98 -3.74
CA ASN A 63 -4.72 -9.45 -2.80
C ASN A 63 -4.71 -8.65 -1.49
N ILE A 64 -4.78 -7.31 -1.58
CA ILE A 64 -4.83 -6.44 -0.41
C ILE A 64 -6.14 -6.64 0.35
N LYS A 65 -7.30 -6.67 -0.33
CA LYS A 65 -8.60 -6.93 0.33
C LYS A 65 -8.58 -8.25 1.11
N THR A 66 -8.06 -9.32 0.51
CA THR A 66 -7.89 -10.64 1.17
C THR A 66 -6.95 -10.54 2.36
N LEU A 67 -5.81 -9.85 2.23
CA LEU A 67 -4.86 -9.64 3.32
C LEU A 67 -5.52 -8.95 4.52
N LEU A 68 -6.38 -7.97 4.25
CA LEU A 68 -7.04 -7.17 5.27
C LEU A 68 -8.34 -7.77 5.80
N ASN A 69 -8.70 -8.96 5.32
CA ASN A 69 -9.97 -9.63 5.59
C ASN A 69 -11.17 -8.69 5.36
N ILE A 70 -11.08 -7.87 4.31
CA ILE A 70 -12.15 -7.00 3.85
C ILE A 70 -12.89 -7.81 2.78
N GLU A 71 -13.80 -8.67 3.22
CA GLU A 71 -14.75 -9.32 2.33
C GLU A 71 -15.76 -8.29 1.80
N GLU A 72 -16.19 -8.48 0.56
CA GLU A 72 -17.12 -7.63 -0.16
C GLU A 72 -18.58 -7.91 0.25
#